data_AF-A0A2A5RI36-F1
#
_entry.id   AF-A0A2A5RI36-F1
#
_cell.length_a   1.000
_cell.length_b   1.000
_cell.length_c   1.000
_cell.angle_alpha   90.00
_cell.angle_beta   90.00
_cell.angle_gamma   90.00
#
_symmetry.space_group_name_H-M   'P 1'
#
loop_
_entity.id
_entity.type
_entity.pdbx_description
1 polymer ?
#
loop_
_entity_poly.entity_id
_entity_poly.type
_entity_poly.pdbx_seq_one_letter_code
_entity_poly.pdbx_strand_id
1 'polypeptide(L)'
;MQQNHLDKLSNQVKEILRFDKKENSVLLLSMSSELQYKLHDLEMCLISHNSRSREFITTDVPINKDNIFAKSLNGYSDGTGFSNLGFELFFPITPKLCLFLYDPKTYKITNSNSMNVKINDKDIDKINKYFYLNSNSNLYFSEKISEDYLKKHILSYEKHSKNKILEDSFRKHTNSKGQDSLYEFRIDSSQGKLILPFIKMTEYAKTITLKT
;
A
#
# COMPACT_ATOMS: atom_id res chain seq x y z
N MET A 1 15.04 -2.89 -34.81
CA MET A 1 13.75 -2.28 -35.24
C MET A 1 12.75 -2.14 -34.08
N GLN A 2 12.64 -3.08 -33.13
CA GLN A 2 11.71 -2.97 -31.99
C GLN A 2 12.01 -1.82 -31.01
N GLN A 3 13.28 -1.52 -30.72
CA GLN A 3 13.67 -0.47 -29.76
C GLN A 3 13.18 0.93 -30.20
N ASN A 4 13.41 1.29 -31.46
CA ASN A 4 12.93 2.56 -32.04
C ASN A 4 11.41 2.72 -32.00
N HIS A 5 10.64 1.63 -32.03
CA HIS A 5 9.18 1.70 -31.95
C HIS A 5 8.71 1.96 -30.52
N LEU A 6 9.35 1.33 -29.52
CA LEU A 6 9.07 1.56 -28.10
C LEU A 6 9.44 2.98 -27.67
N ASP A 7 10.56 3.50 -28.17
CA ASP A 7 10.99 4.87 -27.90
C ASP A 7 10.03 5.89 -28.52
N LYS A 8 9.51 5.61 -29.72
CA LYS A 8 8.49 6.46 -30.38
C LYS A 8 7.17 6.45 -29.62
N LEU A 9 6.74 5.28 -29.14
CA LEU A 9 5.53 5.14 -28.31
C LEU A 9 5.69 5.86 -26.97
N SER A 10 6.86 5.71 -26.32
CA SER A 10 7.19 6.41 -25.08
C SER A 10 7.14 7.93 -25.25
N ASN A 11 7.67 8.44 -26.36
CA ASN A 11 7.64 9.87 -26.65
C ASN A 11 6.24 10.39 -26.99
N GLN A 12 5.42 9.61 -27.70
CA GLN A 12 4.00 9.95 -27.92
C GLN A 12 3.20 9.96 -26.62
N VAL A 13 3.41 8.96 -25.75
CA VAL A 13 2.79 8.91 -24.42
C VAL A 13 3.24 10.10 -23.57
N LYS A 14 4.54 10.47 -23.61
CA LYS A 14 5.04 11.66 -22.92
C LYS A 14 4.45 12.95 -23.45
N GLU A 15 4.23 13.10 -24.75
CA GLU A 15 3.55 14.26 -25.32
C GLU A 15 2.07 14.31 -24.93
N ILE A 16 1.37 13.17 -24.93
CA ILE A 16 -0.03 13.08 -24.48
C ILE A 16 -0.15 13.39 -22.98
N LEU A 17 0.85 13.00 -22.18
CA LEU A 17 0.90 13.25 -20.73
C LEU A 17 1.50 14.62 -20.38
N ARG A 18 1.84 15.47 -21.36
CA ARG A 18 2.21 16.88 -21.11
C ARG A 18 0.94 17.67 -20.81
N PHE A 19 0.44 17.50 -19.60
CA PHE A 19 -0.54 18.41 -19.03
C PHE A 19 0.14 19.74 -18.68
N ASP A 20 -0.46 20.85 -19.07
CA ASP A 20 -0.04 22.17 -18.57
C ASP A 20 -0.17 22.17 -17.02
N LYS A 21 0.66 22.92 -16.31
CA LYS A 21 0.65 23.00 -14.83
C LYS A 21 -0.74 23.32 -14.29
N LYS A 22 -1.50 24.17 -15.01
CA LYS A 22 -2.87 24.54 -14.64
C LYS A 22 -3.85 23.38 -14.85
N GLU A 23 -3.78 22.70 -15.99
CA GLU A 23 -4.63 21.54 -16.31
C GLU A 23 -4.37 20.37 -15.36
N ASN A 24 -3.10 20.13 -15.00
CA ASN A 24 -2.70 19.16 -13.98
C ASN A 24 -3.36 19.43 -12.63
N SER A 25 -3.36 20.68 -12.18
CA SER A 25 -3.96 21.02 -10.89
C SER A 25 -5.47 20.75 -10.87
N VAL A 26 -6.18 21.11 -11.95
CA VAL A 26 -7.63 20.87 -12.06
C VAL A 26 -7.93 19.37 -12.10
N LEU A 27 -7.16 18.60 -12.86
CA LEU A 27 -7.31 17.14 -12.92
C LEU A 27 -7.04 16.47 -11.57
N LEU A 28 -5.99 16.88 -10.86
CA LEU A 28 -5.70 16.35 -9.52
C LEU A 28 -6.80 16.68 -8.52
N LEU A 29 -7.36 17.90 -8.58
CA LEU A 29 -8.49 18.31 -7.76
C LEU A 29 -9.75 17.47 -8.06
N SER A 30 -10.06 17.22 -9.34
CA SER A 30 -11.21 16.39 -9.71
C SER A 30 -11.03 14.95 -9.24
N MET A 31 -9.85 14.36 -9.43
CA MET A 31 -9.53 13.02 -8.92
C MET A 31 -9.62 12.95 -7.39
N SER A 32 -9.20 14.01 -6.68
CA SER A 32 -9.28 14.08 -5.22
C SER A 32 -10.72 14.10 -4.73
N SER A 33 -11.62 14.82 -5.45
CA SER A 33 -13.05 14.84 -5.13
C SER A 33 -13.70 13.46 -5.29
N GLU A 34 -13.37 12.73 -6.35
CA GLU A 34 -13.86 11.35 -6.52
C GLU A 34 -13.31 10.41 -5.45
N LEU A 35 -12.04 10.57 -5.11
CA LEU A 35 -11.40 9.78 -4.08
C LEU A 35 -12.03 10.01 -2.70
N GLN A 36 -12.38 11.25 -2.37
CA GLN A 36 -13.05 11.58 -1.12
C GLN A 36 -14.34 10.76 -0.92
N TYR A 37 -15.15 10.64 -1.96
CA TYR A 37 -16.37 9.83 -1.90
C TYR A 37 -16.06 8.34 -1.65
N LYS A 38 -15.03 7.81 -2.29
CA LYS A 38 -14.61 6.40 -2.16
C LYS A 38 -14.01 6.05 -0.80
N LEU A 39 -13.46 7.03 -0.09
CA LEU A 39 -12.87 6.85 1.24
C LEU A 39 -13.85 7.16 2.38
N HIS A 40 -15.06 7.64 2.06
CA HIS A 40 -16.00 8.17 3.06
C HIS A 40 -16.53 7.10 4.03
N ASP A 41 -16.58 5.84 3.61
CA ASP A 41 -17.06 4.71 4.44
C ASP A 41 -15.95 4.02 5.25
N LEU A 42 -14.70 4.47 5.11
CA LEU A 42 -13.60 3.97 5.93
C LEU A 42 -13.69 4.52 7.36
N GLU A 43 -13.34 3.66 8.31
CA GLU A 43 -13.11 4.08 9.68
C GLU A 43 -11.64 4.43 9.91
N MET A 44 -11.39 5.20 10.96
CA MET A 44 -10.08 5.74 11.30
C MET A 44 -9.71 5.42 12.74
N CYS A 45 -8.45 5.03 12.97
CA CYS A 45 -7.88 4.99 14.31
C CYS A 45 -6.44 5.52 14.33
N LEU A 46 -6.02 6.01 15.48
CA LEU A 46 -4.64 6.40 15.75
C LEU A 46 -3.89 5.25 16.39
N ILE A 47 -2.78 4.87 15.78
CA ILE A 47 -1.80 3.95 16.35
C ILE A 47 -0.76 4.79 17.10
N SER A 48 -0.57 4.49 18.38
CA SER A 48 0.37 5.18 19.26
C SER A 48 1.27 4.22 20.01
N HIS A 49 2.40 4.71 20.51
CA HIS A 49 3.29 3.94 21.36
C HIS A 49 3.99 4.80 22.40
N ASN A 50 4.41 4.15 23.49
CA ASN A 50 5.21 4.76 24.56
C ASN A 50 6.69 4.33 24.52
N SER A 51 7.12 3.70 23.42
CA SER A 51 8.51 3.26 23.28
C SER A 51 9.50 4.41 23.43
N ARG A 52 10.59 4.12 24.15
CA ARG A 52 11.76 4.99 24.29
C ARG A 52 12.86 4.69 23.27
N SER A 53 12.84 3.49 22.68
CA SER A 53 13.90 2.99 21.80
C SER A 53 13.48 2.81 20.35
N ARG A 54 12.18 2.95 20.08
CA ARG A 54 11.56 2.85 18.75
C ARG A 54 10.70 4.07 18.51
N GLU A 55 10.67 4.52 17.26
CA GLU A 55 9.79 5.55 16.74
C GLU A 55 9.36 5.17 15.33
N PHE A 56 8.22 5.70 14.88
CA PHE A 56 7.81 5.53 13.50
C PHE A 56 8.76 6.28 12.57
N ILE A 57 9.18 5.60 11.50
CA ILE A 57 9.88 6.22 10.38
C ILE A 57 8.88 6.63 9.30
N THR A 58 9.28 7.58 8.46
CA THR A 58 8.55 7.91 7.24
C THR A 58 9.49 7.89 6.03
N THR A 59 8.95 8.08 4.84
CA THR A 59 9.68 7.84 3.58
C THR A 59 9.25 8.85 2.52
N ASP A 60 9.84 8.76 1.32
CA ASP A 60 9.36 9.49 0.15
C ASP A 60 7.97 9.04 -0.37
N VAL A 61 7.44 7.94 0.17
CA VAL A 61 6.06 7.45 -0.02
C VAL A 61 5.40 7.27 1.36
N PRO A 62 5.00 8.36 2.02
CA PRO A 62 4.58 8.34 3.42
C PRO A 62 3.20 7.73 3.64
N ILE A 63 2.42 7.51 2.58
CA ILE A 63 1.12 6.87 2.63
C ILE A 63 1.27 5.47 2.04
N ASN A 64 1.17 4.46 2.90
CA ASN A 64 1.29 3.06 2.50
C ASN A 64 -0.08 2.37 2.53
N LYS A 65 -0.41 1.68 1.44
CA LYS A 65 -1.68 0.97 1.27
C LYS A 65 -1.46 -0.53 1.39
N ASP A 66 -2.31 -1.20 2.12
CA ASP A 66 -2.37 -2.67 2.15
C ASP A 66 -3.81 -3.14 1.89
N ASN A 67 -3.97 -4.44 1.70
CA ASN A 67 -5.26 -5.11 1.73
C ASN A 67 -5.01 -6.58 2.06
N ILE A 68 -4.86 -6.87 3.35
CA ILE A 68 -4.56 -8.23 3.84
C ILE A 68 -5.68 -9.19 3.44
N PHE A 69 -6.92 -8.72 3.41
CA PHE A 69 -8.07 -9.48 2.95
C PHE A 69 -7.94 -9.93 1.50
N ALA A 70 -7.72 -9.02 0.56
CA ALA A 70 -7.50 -9.36 -0.85
C ALA A 70 -6.30 -10.30 -1.03
N LYS A 71 -5.20 -10.04 -0.30
CA LYS A 71 -4.01 -10.90 -0.29
C LYS A 71 -4.22 -12.28 0.35
N SER A 72 -5.36 -12.51 1.00
CA SER A 72 -5.77 -13.83 1.52
C SER A 72 -6.67 -14.60 0.54
N LEU A 73 -7.25 -13.92 -0.46
CA LEU A 73 -8.07 -14.54 -1.50
C LEU A 73 -7.18 -15.07 -2.62
N ASN A 74 -7.15 -16.38 -2.80
CA ASN A 74 -6.35 -17.02 -3.84
C ASN A 74 -6.72 -16.52 -5.25
N GLY A 75 -5.74 -16.01 -6.00
CA GLY A 75 -5.93 -15.55 -7.38
C GLY A 75 -6.37 -14.09 -7.53
N TYR A 76 -6.74 -13.42 -6.43
CA TYR A 76 -7.02 -11.98 -6.43
C TYR A 76 -5.72 -11.15 -6.46
N SER A 77 -5.80 -9.91 -6.95
CA SER A 77 -4.66 -8.98 -6.92
C SER A 77 -4.34 -8.52 -5.49
N ASP A 78 -3.29 -7.71 -5.30
CA ASP A 78 -2.97 -7.11 -4.00
C ASP A 78 -4.11 -6.27 -3.41
N GLY A 79 -5.12 -5.91 -4.21
CA GLY A 79 -6.38 -5.31 -3.75
C GLY A 79 -6.25 -3.88 -3.24
N THR A 80 -5.17 -3.18 -3.53
CA THR A 80 -4.84 -1.87 -2.93
C THR A 80 -5.48 -0.65 -3.63
N GLY A 81 -6.47 -0.86 -4.50
CA GLY A 81 -7.28 0.19 -5.09
C GLY A 81 -8.28 0.76 -4.08
N PHE A 82 -8.54 2.07 -4.14
CA PHE A 82 -9.40 2.78 -3.18
C PHE A 82 -10.86 2.34 -3.14
N SER A 83 -11.34 1.62 -4.16
CA SER A 83 -12.71 1.10 -4.23
C SER A 83 -12.80 -0.39 -3.88
N ASN A 84 -11.69 -1.00 -3.46
CA ASN A 84 -11.67 -2.43 -3.15
C ASN A 84 -12.09 -2.69 -1.71
N LEU A 85 -12.86 -3.77 -1.53
CA LEU A 85 -13.18 -4.30 -0.20
C LEU A 85 -11.88 -4.69 0.52
N GLY A 86 -11.76 -4.30 1.79
CA GLY A 86 -10.59 -4.59 2.61
C GLY A 86 -9.43 -3.61 2.45
N PHE A 87 -9.67 -2.42 1.91
CA PHE A 87 -8.66 -1.38 1.82
C PHE A 87 -8.10 -0.96 3.19
N GLU A 88 -6.79 -0.84 3.28
CA GLU A 88 -6.04 -0.40 4.47
C GLU A 88 -5.05 0.71 4.08
N LEU A 89 -4.93 1.75 4.90
CA LEU A 89 -3.98 2.85 4.68
C LEU A 89 -3.30 3.28 5.97
N PHE A 90 -1.98 3.31 5.96
CA PHE A 90 -1.13 3.74 7.06
C PHE A 90 -0.39 5.03 6.71
N PHE A 91 -0.37 5.99 7.65
CA PHE A 91 0.32 7.28 7.48
C PHE A 91 0.95 7.77 8.81
N PRO A 92 2.28 7.68 8.97
CA PRO A 92 3.01 8.22 10.10
C PRO A 92 2.93 9.75 10.08
N ILE A 93 2.12 10.31 10.96
CA ILE A 93 1.94 11.76 11.11
C ILE A 93 3.09 12.33 11.96
N THR A 94 3.55 11.56 12.95
CA THR A 94 4.67 11.93 13.82
C THR A 94 5.50 10.70 14.18
N PRO A 95 6.71 10.85 14.76
CA PRO A 95 7.49 9.72 15.26
C PRO A 95 6.78 8.87 16.34
N LYS A 96 5.64 9.34 16.90
CA LYS A 96 4.85 8.63 17.93
C LYS A 96 3.44 8.25 17.50
N LEU A 97 2.96 8.77 16.37
CA LEU A 97 1.57 8.60 15.93
C LEU A 97 1.53 8.19 14.45
N CYS A 98 0.82 7.10 14.17
CA CYS A 98 0.50 6.66 12.83
C CYS A 98 -1.02 6.63 12.67
N LEU A 99 -1.51 7.29 11.63
CA LEU A 99 -2.89 7.24 11.22
C LEU A 99 -3.17 5.94 10.50
N PHE A 100 -4.27 5.28 10.84
CA PHE A 100 -4.72 4.08 10.17
C PHE A 100 -6.17 4.25 9.72
N LEU A 101 -6.40 4.12 8.41
CA LEU A 101 -7.73 4.03 7.82
C LEU A 101 -7.96 2.60 7.37
N TYR A 102 -9.16 2.08 7.64
CA TYR A 102 -9.52 0.70 7.31
C TYR A 102 -10.99 0.59 6.91
N ASP A 103 -11.29 -0.42 6.10
CA ASP A 103 -12.66 -0.81 5.77
C ASP A 103 -13.31 -1.58 6.96
N PRO A 104 -14.31 -1.01 7.65
CA PRO A 104 -14.93 -1.62 8.83
C PRO A 104 -15.84 -2.82 8.49
N LYS A 105 -16.25 -2.99 7.24
CA LYS A 105 -16.96 -4.22 6.82
C LYS A 105 -16.01 -5.41 6.83
N THR A 106 -14.74 -5.16 6.54
CA THR A 106 -13.72 -6.19 6.40
C THR A 106 -12.94 -6.42 7.68
N TYR A 107 -12.60 -5.34 8.40
CA TYR A 107 -11.74 -5.42 9.59
C TYR A 107 -12.43 -4.90 10.83
N LYS A 108 -12.06 -5.51 11.95
CA LYS A 108 -12.35 -5.06 13.30
C LYS A 108 -11.05 -4.80 14.03
N ILE A 109 -10.94 -3.61 14.61
CA ILE A 109 -9.80 -3.23 15.45
C ILE A 109 -10.07 -3.71 16.87
N THR A 110 -9.22 -4.60 17.36
CA THR A 110 -9.24 -5.03 18.75
C THR A 110 -8.35 -4.12 19.59
N ASN A 111 -8.64 -4.01 20.88
CA ASN A 111 -7.82 -3.23 21.80
C ASN A 111 -7.71 -1.73 21.48
N SER A 112 -8.72 -1.17 20.79
CA SER A 112 -8.85 0.28 20.60
C SER A 112 -9.58 0.90 21.79
N ASN A 113 -8.95 1.86 22.46
CA ASN A 113 -9.62 2.73 23.42
C ASN A 113 -9.86 4.09 22.75
N SER A 114 -11.13 4.50 22.58
CA SER A 114 -11.47 5.80 21.99
C SER A 114 -10.76 6.09 20.65
N MET A 115 -10.81 5.16 19.69
CA MET A 115 -10.11 5.26 18.40
C MET A 115 -8.57 5.32 18.49
N ASN A 116 -7.97 4.95 19.62
CA ASN A 116 -6.52 4.85 19.78
C ASN A 116 -6.10 3.41 20.11
N VAL A 117 -5.12 2.89 19.37
CA VAL A 117 -4.48 1.59 19.63
C VAL A 117 -3.06 1.83 20.11
N LYS A 118 -2.72 1.28 21.28
CA LYS A 118 -1.35 1.28 21.79
C LYS A 118 -0.61 0.01 21.34
N ILE A 119 0.57 0.19 20.74
CA ILE A 119 1.38 -0.91 20.23
C ILE A 119 2.72 -1.02 20.95
N ASN A 120 3.37 -2.18 20.79
CA ASN A 120 4.70 -2.48 21.34
C ASN A 120 5.81 -2.29 20.29
N ASP A 121 7.06 -2.40 20.74
CA ASP A 121 8.25 -2.24 19.90
C ASP A 121 8.29 -3.17 18.68
N LYS A 122 7.83 -4.42 18.81
CA LYS A 122 7.82 -5.37 17.69
C LYS A 122 6.82 -4.97 16.60
N ASP A 123 5.69 -4.39 16.98
CA ASP A 123 4.71 -3.91 16.02
C ASP A 123 5.19 -2.62 15.34
N ILE A 124 5.94 -1.76 16.05
CA ILE A 124 6.63 -0.61 15.43
C ILE A 124 7.63 -1.10 14.39
N ASP A 125 8.42 -2.13 14.70
CA ASP A 125 9.39 -2.71 13.78
C ASP A 125 8.73 -3.27 12.51
N LYS A 126 7.56 -3.92 12.62
CA LYS A 126 6.79 -4.38 11.46
C LYS A 126 6.30 -3.23 10.58
N ILE A 127 5.77 -2.17 11.20
CA ILE A 127 5.30 -0.98 10.48
C ILE A 127 6.49 -0.32 9.77
N ASN A 128 7.59 -0.08 10.49
CA ASN A 128 8.79 0.55 9.92
C ASN A 128 9.39 -0.28 8.78
N LYS A 129 9.47 -1.60 8.94
CA LYS A 129 9.86 -2.50 7.85
C LYS A 129 8.97 -2.33 6.62
N TYR A 130 7.65 -2.30 6.83
CA TYR A 130 6.70 -2.15 5.74
C TYR A 130 6.88 -0.81 5.00
N PHE A 131 7.08 0.28 5.75
CA PHE A 131 7.41 1.58 5.17
C PHE A 131 8.71 1.54 4.36
N TYR A 132 9.74 0.88 4.89
CA TYR A 132 10.98 0.70 4.14
C TYR A 132 10.77 -0.08 2.86
N LEU A 133 10.10 -1.23 2.89
CA LEU A 133 9.87 -2.05 1.69
C LEU A 133 9.11 -1.31 0.58
N ASN A 134 8.23 -0.38 0.96
CA ASN A 134 7.42 0.41 0.03
C ASN A 134 8.02 1.79 -0.30
N SER A 135 9.13 2.16 0.34
CA SER A 135 9.84 3.39 0.01
C SER A 135 10.55 3.29 -1.33
N ASN A 136 10.62 4.40 -2.05
CA ASN A 136 11.32 4.44 -3.32
C ASN A 136 12.83 4.58 -3.07
N SER A 137 13.26 5.69 -2.47
CA SER A 137 14.68 6.01 -2.30
C SER A 137 15.07 6.46 -0.89
N ASN A 138 14.19 7.19 -0.20
CA ASN A 138 14.56 7.89 1.03
C ASN A 138 13.81 7.38 2.26
N LEU A 139 14.53 7.31 3.37
CA LEU A 139 14.00 7.10 4.72
C LEU A 139 14.25 8.36 5.56
N TYR A 140 13.24 8.77 6.32
CA TYR A 140 13.31 9.88 7.26
C TYR A 140 12.94 9.38 8.66
N PHE A 141 13.75 9.74 9.64
CA PHE A 141 13.61 9.28 11.02
C PHE A 141 14.17 10.32 11.97
N SER A 142 13.77 10.25 13.24
CA SER A 142 14.26 11.16 14.26
C SER A 142 15.69 10.83 14.68
N GLU A 143 16.40 11.80 15.22
CA GLU A 143 17.74 11.63 15.82
C GLU A 143 17.78 10.62 16.98
N LYS A 144 16.62 10.28 17.56
CA LYS A 144 16.52 9.32 18.67
C LYS A 144 16.64 7.86 18.19
N ILE A 145 16.46 7.62 16.89
CA ILE A 145 16.59 6.29 16.31
C ILE A 145 18.07 5.98 16.11
N SER A 146 18.54 4.89 16.73
CA SER A 146 19.93 4.46 16.58
C SER A 146 20.19 3.85 15.20
N GLU A 147 21.40 4.09 14.67
CA GLU A 147 21.85 3.45 13.43
C GLU A 147 21.84 1.92 13.54
N ASP A 148 22.21 1.41 14.70
CA ASP A 148 22.20 -0.02 15.04
C ASP A 148 20.82 -0.66 14.87
N TYR A 149 19.77 0.06 15.31
CA TYR A 149 18.40 -0.36 15.10
C TYR A 149 18.05 -0.42 13.61
N LEU A 150 18.36 0.64 12.85
CA LEU A 150 18.07 0.70 11.41
C LEU A 150 18.72 -0.47 10.68
N LYS A 151 20.01 -0.73 10.91
CA LYS A 151 20.75 -1.81 10.26
C LYS A 151 20.18 -3.19 10.58
N LYS A 152 19.88 -3.46 11.86
CA LYS A 152 19.44 -4.78 12.31
C LYS A 152 17.97 -5.07 11.94
N HIS A 153 17.09 -4.09 12.09
CA HIS A 153 15.64 -4.29 12.05
C HIS A 153 14.93 -3.73 10.83
N ILE A 154 15.61 -2.96 9.97
CA ILE A 154 14.96 -2.31 8.80
C ILE A 154 15.77 -2.59 7.53
N LEU A 155 17.04 -2.20 7.50
CA LEU A 155 17.88 -2.28 6.30
C LEU A 155 18.38 -3.70 6.00
N SER A 156 18.23 -4.63 6.95
CA SER A 156 18.55 -6.05 6.75
C SER A 156 17.60 -6.76 5.79
N TYR A 157 16.47 -6.12 5.43
CA TYR A 157 15.51 -6.68 4.50
C TYR A 157 15.83 -6.32 3.05
N GLU A 158 15.74 -7.32 2.17
CA GLU A 158 15.89 -7.10 0.73
C GLU A 158 14.64 -6.39 0.16
N LYS A 159 14.88 -5.26 -0.51
CA LYS A 159 13.87 -4.66 -1.38
C LYS A 159 13.84 -5.43 -2.69
N HIS A 160 12.67 -5.94 -3.08
CA HIS A 160 12.53 -6.44 -4.45
C HIS A 160 12.68 -5.27 -5.42
N SER A 161 13.52 -5.47 -6.44
CA SER A 161 13.66 -4.53 -7.55
C SER A 161 12.31 -4.32 -8.24
N LYS A 162 11.95 -3.06 -8.53
CA LYS A 162 10.78 -2.69 -9.36
C LYS A 162 10.72 -3.51 -10.66
N ASN A 163 11.87 -3.92 -11.21
CA ASN A 163 11.92 -4.72 -12.43
C ASN A 163 11.39 -6.15 -12.23
N LYS A 164 11.57 -6.76 -11.05
CA LYS A 164 11.03 -8.09 -10.76
C LYS A 164 9.50 -8.07 -10.64
N ILE A 165 8.96 -6.98 -10.08
CA ILE A 165 7.52 -6.73 -9.96
C ILE A 165 6.88 -6.53 -11.35
N LEU A 166 7.61 -5.96 -12.31
CA LEU A 166 7.15 -5.75 -13.70
C LEU A 166 7.08 -7.06 -14.52
N GLU A 167 7.84 -8.09 -14.15
CA GLU A 167 7.79 -9.40 -14.81
C GLU A 167 6.64 -10.28 -14.27
N ASP A 168 6.44 -10.32 -12.94
CA ASP A 168 5.37 -11.10 -12.29
C ASP A 168 3.96 -10.56 -12.57
N SER A 169 3.88 -9.35 -13.11
CA SER A 169 2.65 -8.60 -13.32
C SER A 169 1.98 -8.83 -14.66
N PHE A 170 2.64 -9.53 -15.58
CA PHE A 170 2.08 -9.86 -16.89
C PHE A 170 1.33 -11.20 -16.84
N ARG A 171 0.00 -11.17 -16.97
CA ARG A 171 -0.84 -12.38 -17.05
C ARG A 171 -1.60 -12.43 -18.36
N LYS A 172 -1.52 -13.57 -19.06
CA LYS A 172 -2.35 -13.86 -20.23
C LYS A 172 -3.57 -14.67 -19.80
N HIS A 173 -4.74 -14.07 -19.90
CA HIS A 173 -6.01 -14.76 -19.72
C HIS A 173 -6.52 -15.21 -21.08
N THR A 174 -6.72 -16.51 -21.25
CA THR A 174 -7.33 -17.07 -22.46
C THR A 174 -8.79 -17.40 -22.18
N ASN A 175 -9.68 -17.07 -23.12
CA ASN A 175 -11.07 -17.54 -23.01
C ASN A 175 -11.12 -19.09 -23.03
N SER A 176 -12.23 -19.67 -22.57
CA SER A 176 -12.45 -21.13 -22.52
C SER A 176 -12.39 -21.82 -23.89
N LYS A 177 -12.37 -21.07 -25.00
CA LYS A 177 -12.23 -21.56 -26.37
C LYS A 177 -10.83 -21.31 -26.97
N GLY A 178 -9.90 -20.70 -26.22
CA GLY A 178 -8.54 -20.38 -26.64
C GLY A 178 -8.40 -19.33 -27.76
N GLN A 179 -9.49 -18.70 -28.20
CA GLN A 179 -9.49 -17.81 -29.38
C GLN A 179 -9.09 -16.37 -29.06
N ASP A 180 -9.46 -15.87 -27.89
CA ASP A 180 -9.13 -14.52 -27.46
C ASP A 180 -8.24 -14.56 -26.23
N SER A 181 -7.18 -13.77 -26.25
CA SER A 181 -6.29 -13.56 -25.11
C SER A 181 -6.33 -12.13 -24.62
N LEU A 182 -6.74 -11.95 -23.37
CA LEU A 182 -6.61 -10.69 -22.65
C LEU A 182 -5.27 -10.68 -21.93
N TYR A 183 -4.48 -9.63 -22.16
CA TYR A 183 -3.23 -9.40 -21.44
C TYR A 183 -3.49 -8.43 -20.29
N GLU A 184 -3.24 -8.89 -19.08
CA GLU A 184 -3.34 -8.10 -17.87
C GLU A 184 -1.93 -7.71 -17.41
N PHE A 185 -1.73 -6.42 -17.13
CA PHE A 185 -0.50 -5.89 -16.58
C PHE A 185 -0.79 -5.27 -15.20
N ARG A 186 -0.28 -5.90 -14.13
CA ARG A 186 -0.59 -5.52 -12.73
C ARG A 186 0.59 -4.86 -12.02
N ILE A 187 0.62 -3.55 -11.88
CA ILE A 187 1.63 -2.95 -11.00
C ILE A 187 1.21 -3.18 -9.55
N ASP A 188 1.74 -4.23 -8.90
CA ASP A 188 1.56 -4.45 -7.46
C ASP A 188 2.09 -3.20 -6.73
N SER A 189 1.18 -2.49 -6.06
CA SER A 189 1.50 -1.19 -5.48
C SER A 189 2.10 -1.30 -4.09
N SER A 190 2.03 -2.48 -3.48
CA SER A 190 2.58 -2.76 -2.15
C SER A 190 3.53 -3.96 -2.10
N GLN A 191 4.71 -3.74 -1.52
CA GLN A 191 5.72 -4.76 -1.24
C GLN A 191 5.51 -5.37 0.15
N GLY A 192 5.17 -6.66 0.21
CA GLY A 192 5.00 -7.41 1.45
C GLY A 192 3.58 -7.36 2.03
N LYS A 193 3.43 -7.83 3.28
CA LYS A 193 2.16 -7.87 4.03
C LYS A 193 2.37 -7.31 5.44
N LEU A 194 1.55 -6.36 5.88
CA LEU A 194 1.63 -5.78 7.22
C LEU A 194 0.65 -6.45 8.19
N ILE A 195 1.01 -7.60 8.75
CA ILE A 195 0.13 -8.31 9.69
C ILE A 195 0.32 -7.78 11.11
N LEU A 196 -0.67 -7.05 11.60
CA LEU A 196 -0.71 -6.49 12.95
C LEU A 196 -1.72 -7.25 13.84
N PRO A 197 -1.36 -7.57 15.09
CA PRO A 197 -2.15 -8.47 15.94
C PRO A 197 -3.52 -7.91 16.31
N PHE A 198 -3.68 -6.58 16.31
CA PHE A 198 -4.92 -5.88 16.66
C PHE A 198 -5.88 -5.69 15.47
N ILE A 199 -5.46 -6.01 14.24
CA ILE A 199 -6.33 -5.98 13.06
C ILE A 199 -6.86 -7.40 12.86
N LYS A 200 -8.19 -7.57 12.94
CA LYS A 200 -8.84 -8.87 12.74
C LYS A 200 -9.86 -8.78 11.63
N MET A 201 -9.96 -9.81 10.80
CA MET A 201 -11.05 -9.92 9.83
C MET A 201 -12.39 -10.14 10.55
N THR A 202 -13.43 -9.47 10.08
CA THR A 202 -14.81 -9.67 10.54
C THR A 202 -15.32 -11.05 10.15
N GLU A 203 -16.37 -11.53 10.81
CA GLU A 203 -17.04 -12.77 10.39
C GLU A 203 -17.62 -12.65 8.99
N TYR A 204 -18.15 -11.47 8.62
CA TYR A 204 -18.61 -11.19 7.27
C TYR A 204 -17.52 -11.42 6.23
N ALA A 205 -16.34 -10.81 6.41
CA ALA A 205 -15.21 -10.96 5.49
C ALA A 205 -14.81 -12.43 5.31
N LYS A 206 -14.79 -13.21 6.39
CA LYS A 206 -14.44 -14.64 6.35
C LYS A 206 -15.42 -15.49 5.53
N THR A 207 -16.67 -15.05 5.36
CA THR A 207 -17.64 -15.77 4.53
C THR A 207 -17.41 -15.59 3.03
N ILE A 208 -16.66 -14.55 2.64
CA ILE A 208 -16.40 -14.25 1.24
C ILE A 208 -15.33 -15.20 0.72
N THR A 209 -15.71 -16.01 -0.26
CA THR A 209 -14.81 -16.90 -0.99
C THR A 209 -14.92 -16.61 -2.48
N LEU A 210 -13.81 -16.73 -3.20
CA LEU A 210 -13.85 -16.63 -4.66
C LEU A 210 -14.49 -17.90 -5.20
N LYS A 211 -15.55 -17.76 -6.02
CA LYS A 211 -16.05 -18.85 -6.83
C LYS A 211 -14.97 -19.18 -7.86
N THR A 212 -14.27 -20.30 -7.64
CA THR A 212 -13.39 -20.95 -8.62
C THR A 212 -14.17 -21.44 -9.81
#